data_AF-A0A973AHG4-F1
#
_entry.id   AF-A0A973AHG4-F1
#
_cell.length_a   1.000
_cell.length_b   1.000
_cell.length_c   1.000
_cell.angle_alpha   90.00
_cell.angle_beta   90.00
_cell.angle_gamma   90.00
#
_symmetry.space_group_name_H-M   'P 1'
#
loop_
_entity.id
_entity.type
_entity.pdbx_description
1 polymer ?
#
loop_
_entity_poly.entity_id
_entity_poly.type
_entity_poly.pdbx_seq_one_letter_code
_entity_poly.pdbx_strand_id
1 'polypeptide(L)'
;EFQLINRWRELLNEYARLGLVSSTMSPRAAIGRLDAMASDVIFQAESVKARIHLMGALEASGLRFDGIWISGVTTANWPPAGAPSVLLSRRLQEEHGMPDCTPADTLQHAQQILRSLVASGDRVICSYALTEDDAEQTVSDLLTPLLSGTPDSPADSGLYATHLLDNVVATPVQDCVPAIAVGEKLSGGATTIQRQIRDPVTAFIHGRMGARLIYPQAIGIPATLRGNLIHDALFKLYIDLPASDVIRDWQGKELAARVEAAVNFAFSRHERNTDAVLQQLLLLERQRISGLLHQFVAVDGNRGSFRVSAVEGAFEFVAGNIRLPLRFDRIDTLDDGKIAILDYKTGTPKQLVGRDQEPQEIQLFVYAFAAGAVVSALALVNVDSREIAFDGVGRDYSNTDDWPDLLRRANEQITSACNELSAGDVRINIVQGVASARSLNVLTRYTELRHHNG
;
A
#
# COMPACT_ATOMS: atom_id res chain seq x y z
N GLU A 1 -26.37 3.15 9.68
CA GLU A 1 -25.76 1.81 9.79
C GLU A 1 -26.64 0.75 10.45
N PHE A 2 -27.29 1.01 11.60
CA PHE A 2 -28.11 0.00 12.30
C PHE A 2 -29.20 -0.67 11.44
N GLN A 3 -29.98 0.11 10.66
CA GLN A 3 -31.03 -0.43 9.79
C GLN A 3 -30.48 -1.34 8.67
N LEU A 4 -29.33 -0.99 8.09
CA LEU A 4 -28.68 -1.80 7.04
C LEU A 4 -28.19 -3.14 7.61
N ILE A 5 -27.60 -3.13 8.82
CA ILE A 5 -27.16 -4.35 9.51
C ILE A 5 -28.36 -5.25 9.82
N ASN A 6 -29.49 -4.68 10.24
CA ASN A 6 -30.69 -5.47 10.50
C ASN A 6 -31.26 -6.08 9.21
N ARG A 7 -31.34 -5.31 8.11
CA ARG A 7 -31.79 -5.85 6.83
C ARG A 7 -30.86 -6.96 6.31
N TRP A 8 -29.56 -6.81 6.49
CA TRP A 8 -28.59 -7.86 6.16
C TRP A 8 -28.84 -9.15 6.96
N ARG A 9 -29.14 -9.05 8.26
CA ARG A 9 -29.49 -10.22 9.08
C ARG A 9 -30.79 -10.88 8.63
N GLU A 10 -31.79 -10.08 8.26
CA GLU A 10 -33.04 -10.60 7.70
C GLU A 10 -32.80 -11.34 6.38
N LEU A 11 -31.99 -10.77 5.48
CA LEU A 11 -31.59 -11.41 4.23
C LEU A 11 -30.92 -12.77 4.48
N LEU A 12 -30.02 -12.85 5.47
CA LEU A 12 -29.37 -14.12 5.83
C LEU A 12 -30.38 -15.16 6.37
N ASN A 13 -31.39 -14.71 7.12
CA ASN A 13 -32.47 -15.59 7.58
C ASN A 13 -33.35 -16.07 6.41
N GLU A 14 -33.67 -15.19 5.46
CA GLU A 14 -34.38 -15.54 4.22
C GLU A 14 -33.56 -16.53 3.38
N TYR A 15 -32.24 -16.30 3.27
CA TYR A 15 -31.30 -17.16 2.59
C TYR A 15 -31.26 -18.56 3.22
N ALA A 16 -31.24 -18.67 4.54
CA ALA A 16 -31.30 -19.95 5.25
C ALA A 16 -32.58 -20.75 4.95
N ARG A 17 -33.70 -20.08 4.65
CA ARG A 17 -34.97 -20.75 4.27
C ARG A 17 -34.90 -21.44 2.92
N LEU A 18 -33.95 -21.08 2.04
CA LEU A 18 -33.71 -21.82 0.80
C LEU A 18 -33.35 -23.29 1.04
N GLY A 19 -32.84 -23.63 2.23
CA GLY A 19 -32.57 -24.99 2.68
C GLY A 19 -33.78 -25.93 2.60
N LEU A 20 -35.01 -25.39 2.56
CA LEU A 20 -36.24 -26.17 2.38
C LEU A 20 -36.38 -26.77 0.97
N VAL A 21 -35.83 -26.11 -0.05
CA VAL A 21 -35.91 -26.52 -1.46
C VAL A 21 -34.57 -27.07 -1.94
N SER A 22 -33.46 -26.49 -1.46
CA SER A 22 -32.09 -26.89 -1.79
C SER A 22 -31.28 -26.96 -0.50
N SER A 23 -31.23 -28.15 0.10
CA SER A 23 -30.56 -28.40 1.38
C SER A 23 -29.03 -28.43 1.27
N THR A 24 -28.50 -28.65 0.06
CA THR A 24 -27.06 -28.68 -0.20
C THR A 24 -26.70 -27.86 -1.44
N MET A 25 -25.63 -27.10 -1.34
CA MET A 25 -25.11 -26.26 -2.42
C MET A 25 -23.58 -26.16 -2.33
N SER A 26 -22.92 -25.99 -3.48
CA SER A 26 -21.48 -25.72 -3.49
C SER A 26 -21.20 -24.30 -2.98
N PRO A 27 -20.00 -24.01 -2.43
CA PRO A 27 -19.67 -22.66 -1.96
C PRO A 27 -19.86 -21.56 -3.01
N ARG A 28 -19.58 -21.87 -4.29
CA ARG A 28 -19.78 -20.92 -5.39
C ARG A 28 -21.25 -20.64 -5.65
N ALA A 29 -22.09 -21.68 -5.67
CA ALA A 29 -23.53 -21.52 -5.83
C ALA A 29 -24.15 -20.78 -4.63
N ALA A 30 -23.64 -21.05 -3.43
CA ALA A 30 -24.06 -20.39 -2.20
C ALA A 30 -23.84 -18.87 -2.26
N ILE A 31 -22.62 -18.45 -2.59
CA ILE A 31 -22.26 -17.04 -2.72
C ILE A 31 -23.06 -16.36 -3.84
N GLY A 32 -23.14 -16.99 -5.02
CA GLY A 32 -23.90 -16.43 -6.14
C GLY A 32 -25.39 -16.26 -5.83
N ARG A 33 -25.97 -17.16 -5.04
CA ARG A 33 -27.38 -17.04 -4.62
C ARG A 33 -27.57 -15.92 -3.60
N LEU A 34 -26.64 -15.76 -2.66
CA LEU A 34 -26.68 -14.68 -1.68
C LEU A 34 -26.53 -13.31 -2.38
N ASP A 35 -25.65 -13.22 -3.37
CA ASP A 35 -25.42 -12.01 -4.17
C ASP A 35 -26.67 -11.61 -4.98
N ALA A 36 -27.32 -12.58 -5.64
CA ALA A 36 -28.58 -12.36 -6.34
C ALA A 36 -29.68 -11.87 -5.37
N MET A 37 -29.85 -12.54 -4.22
CA MET A 37 -30.84 -12.12 -3.22
C MET A 37 -30.54 -10.72 -2.67
N ALA A 38 -29.28 -10.39 -2.42
CA ALA A 38 -28.88 -9.06 -1.96
C ALA A 38 -29.18 -7.99 -3.02
N SER A 39 -28.97 -8.30 -4.30
CA SER A 39 -29.23 -7.40 -5.42
C SER A 39 -30.72 -7.15 -5.65
N ASP A 40 -31.57 -8.15 -5.39
CA ASP A 40 -33.02 -8.05 -5.54
C ASP A 40 -33.72 -7.31 -4.39
N VAL A 41 -33.04 -7.17 -3.24
CA VAL A 41 -33.63 -6.51 -2.08
C VAL A 41 -33.57 -4.99 -2.23
N ILE A 42 -34.76 -4.40 -2.42
CA ILE A 42 -34.96 -2.95 -2.30
C ILE A 42 -34.86 -2.57 -0.82
N PHE A 43 -33.84 -1.78 -0.46
CA PHE A 43 -33.68 -1.23 0.88
C PHE A 43 -33.76 0.29 0.85
N GLN A 44 -34.77 0.84 1.50
CA GLN A 44 -34.92 2.27 1.75
C GLN A 44 -34.88 2.51 3.26
N ALA A 45 -33.93 3.32 3.72
CA ALA A 45 -33.87 3.69 5.13
C ALA A 45 -35.16 4.43 5.54
N GLU A 46 -35.63 4.20 6.76
CA GLU A 46 -36.82 4.91 7.25
C GLU A 46 -36.57 6.42 7.25
N SER A 47 -37.42 7.16 6.53
CA SER A 47 -37.35 8.62 6.54
C SER A 47 -38.07 9.19 7.76
N VAL A 48 -37.41 10.14 8.44
CA VAL A 48 -38.08 11.03 9.41
C VAL A 48 -39.01 11.96 8.62
N LYS A 49 -40.04 12.55 9.25
CA LYS A 49 -40.94 13.56 8.63
C LYS A 49 -40.13 14.65 7.92
N ALA A 50 -39.89 14.45 6.63
CA ALA A 50 -39.14 15.36 5.78
C ALA A 50 -40.08 16.42 5.22
N ARG A 51 -39.61 17.65 5.08
CA ARG A 51 -40.35 18.73 4.41
C ARG A 51 -40.22 18.69 2.89
N ILE A 52 -39.24 17.93 2.39
CA ILE A 52 -38.95 17.74 0.97
C ILE A 52 -38.96 16.23 0.74
N HIS A 53 -39.73 15.78 -0.25
CA HIS A 53 -39.86 14.37 -0.62
C HIS A 53 -39.20 14.16 -1.99
N LEU A 54 -38.26 13.20 -2.06
CA LEU A 54 -37.70 12.70 -3.31
C LEU A 54 -38.42 11.39 -3.65
N MET A 55 -39.13 11.36 -4.78
CA MET A 55 -40.04 10.28 -5.13
C MET A 55 -39.91 9.93 -6.61
N GLY A 56 -40.22 8.68 -6.96
CA GLY A 56 -40.40 8.28 -8.34
C GLY A 56 -41.66 8.89 -8.96
N ALA A 57 -41.70 9.05 -10.29
CA ALA A 57 -42.83 9.65 -11.00
C ALA A 57 -44.17 8.93 -10.74
N LEU A 58 -44.14 7.59 -10.67
CA LEU A 58 -45.32 6.77 -10.36
C LEU A 58 -45.76 6.90 -8.89
N GLU A 59 -44.82 7.02 -7.96
CA GLU A 59 -45.10 7.19 -6.53
C GLU A 59 -45.70 8.56 -6.23
N ALA A 60 -45.26 9.59 -6.95
CA ALA A 60 -45.75 10.96 -6.81
C ALA A 60 -47.10 11.19 -7.52
N SER A 61 -47.45 10.35 -8.51
CA SER A 61 -48.68 10.51 -9.28
C SER A 61 -49.92 10.35 -8.37
N GLY A 62 -50.82 11.33 -8.43
CA GLY A 62 -52.05 11.35 -7.62
C GLY A 62 -51.89 11.94 -6.22
N LEU A 63 -50.68 12.31 -5.80
CA LEU A 63 -50.44 13.08 -4.58
C LEU A 63 -50.58 14.60 -4.83
N ARG A 64 -50.67 15.37 -3.73
CA ARG A 64 -50.74 16.84 -3.74
C ARG A 64 -49.56 17.43 -2.99
N PHE A 65 -48.95 18.47 -3.55
CA PHE A 65 -47.80 19.17 -2.98
C PHE A 65 -47.98 20.69 -3.06
N ASP A 66 -47.45 21.43 -2.09
CA ASP A 66 -47.40 22.91 -2.16
C ASP A 66 -46.48 23.39 -3.31
N GLY A 67 -45.47 22.58 -3.65
CA GLY A 67 -44.61 22.77 -4.81
C GLY A 67 -43.93 21.46 -5.21
N ILE A 68 -43.71 21.28 -6.51
CA ILE A 68 -43.10 20.10 -7.11
C ILE A 68 -42.00 20.51 -8.09
N TRP A 69 -40.86 19.82 -8.01
CA TRP A 69 -39.79 19.91 -8.98
C TRP A 69 -39.67 18.57 -9.71
N ILE A 70 -40.01 18.56 -11.00
CA ILE A 70 -39.85 17.42 -11.90
C ILE A 70 -38.50 17.56 -12.61
N SER A 71 -37.49 16.83 -12.15
CA SER A 71 -36.14 16.85 -12.74
C SER A 71 -35.99 15.80 -13.84
N GLY A 72 -35.07 16.03 -14.77
CA GLY A 72 -34.67 15.05 -15.79
C GLY A 72 -35.73 14.84 -16.88
N VAL A 73 -36.44 15.90 -17.26
CA VAL A 73 -37.49 15.81 -18.31
C VAL A 73 -36.88 15.90 -19.72
N THR A 74 -35.99 14.95 -20.03
CA THR A 74 -35.29 14.84 -21.32
C THR A 74 -36.03 13.91 -22.29
N THR A 75 -35.71 14.00 -23.57
CA THR A 75 -36.17 13.06 -24.61
C THR A 75 -35.81 11.61 -24.30
N ALA A 76 -34.68 11.37 -23.62
CA ALA A 76 -34.23 10.03 -23.24
C ALA A 76 -35.05 9.41 -22.10
N ASN A 77 -35.60 10.23 -21.21
CA ASN A 77 -36.26 9.76 -19.98
C ASN A 77 -37.79 9.86 -20.07
N TRP A 78 -38.31 10.72 -20.94
CA TRP A 78 -39.74 10.97 -21.10
C TRP A 78 -40.13 11.00 -22.59
N PRO A 79 -40.96 10.05 -23.07
CA PRO A 79 -41.48 8.89 -22.35
C PRO A 79 -40.37 7.88 -22.00
N PRO A 80 -40.50 7.14 -20.88
CA PRO A 80 -39.56 6.06 -20.57
C PRO A 80 -39.68 4.94 -21.61
N ALA A 81 -38.63 4.13 -21.73
CA ALA A 81 -38.71 2.90 -22.53
C ALA A 81 -39.78 1.96 -21.94
N GLY A 82 -40.70 1.50 -22.79
CA GLY A 82 -41.74 0.56 -22.37
C GLY A 82 -41.14 -0.75 -21.88
N ALA A 83 -41.72 -1.31 -20.82
CA ALA A 83 -41.25 -2.54 -20.18
C ALA A 83 -42.31 -3.66 -20.31
N PRO A 84 -42.50 -4.24 -21.52
CA PRO A 84 -43.47 -5.32 -21.71
C PRO A 84 -43.08 -6.56 -20.90
N SER A 85 -44.07 -7.38 -20.56
CA SER A 85 -43.83 -8.61 -19.79
C SER A 85 -42.95 -9.58 -20.58
N VAL A 86 -41.84 -10.02 -19.97
CA VAL A 86 -40.92 -11.00 -20.58
C VAL A 86 -41.50 -12.43 -20.55
N LEU A 87 -42.49 -12.68 -19.69
CA LEU A 87 -43.11 -14.00 -19.51
C LEU A 87 -44.23 -14.30 -20.51
N LEU A 88 -44.73 -13.29 -21.23
CA LEU A 88 -45.84 -13.41 -22.16
C LEU A 88 -45.39 -13.02 -23.58
N SER A 89 -45.94 -13.68 -24.60
CA SER A 89 -45.64 -13.28 -25.97
C SER A 89 -46.22 -11.89 -26.26
N ARG A 90 -45.49 -11.08 -27.05
CA ARG A 90 -45.93 -9.72 -27.42
C ARG A 90 -47.33 -9.71 -28.05
N ARG A 91 -47.61 -10.70 -28.90
CA ARG A 91 -48.92 -10.87 -29.55
C ARG A 91 -50.07 -11.00 -28.54
N LEU A 92 -49.87 -11.77 -27.48
CA LEU A 92 -50.90 -11.96 -26.45
C LEU A 92 -51.12 -10.68 -25.64
N GLN A 93 -50.03 -9.95 -25.37
CA GLN A 93 -50.06 -8.66 -24.66
C GLN A 93 -50.83 -7.61 -25.47
N GLU A 94 -50.59 -7.54 -26.79
CA GLU A 94 -51.30 -6.64 -27.70
C GLU A 94 -52.79 -7.02 -27.84
N GLU A 95 -53.11 -8.32 -27.99
CA GLU A 95 -54.49 -8.80 -28.14
C GLU A 95 -55.37 -8.46 -26.92
N HIS A 96 -54.77 -8.41 -25.73
CA HIS A 96 -55.49 -8.12 -24.48
C HIS A 96 -55.28 -6.68 -23.97
N GLY A 97 -54.61 -5.81 -24.74
CA GLY A 97 -54.38 -4.41 -24.36
C GLY A 97 -53.60 -4.26 -23.04
N MET A 98 -52.58 -5.10 -22.82
CA MET A 98 -51.76 -5.04 -21.62
C MET A 98 -50.93 -3.75 -21.56
N PRO A 99 -50.60 -3.22 -20.36
CA PRO A 99 -49.75 -2.03 -20.23
C PRO A 99 -48.41 -2.16 -20.95
N ASP A 100 -47.92 -1.06 -21.53
CA ASP A 100 -46.65 -0.98 -22.27
C ASP A 100 -46.47 -1.99 -23.42
N CYS A 101 -47.55 -2.56 -23.95
CA CYS A 101 -47.45 -3.54 -25.05
C CYS A 101 -47.10 -2.89 -26.40
N THR A 102 -47.56 -1.66 -26.64
CA THR A 102 -47.18 -0.84 -27.82
C THR A 102 -46.52 0.48 -27.43
N PRO A 103 -45.67 1.06 -28.31
CA PRO A 103 -45.10 2.39 -28.07
C PRO A 103 -46.16 3.50 -27.88
N ALA A 104 -47.33 3.35 -28.48
CA ALA A 104 -48.42 4.29 -28.33
C ALA A 104 -49.00 4.26 -26.90
N ASP A 105 -49.11 3.06 -26.30
CA ASP A 105 -49.58 2.89 -24.92
C ASP A 105 -48.59 3.51 -23.93
N THR A 106 -47.30 3.25 -24.11
CA THR A 106 -46.24 3.83 -23.25
C THR A 106 -46.23 5.37 -23.35
N LEU A 107 -46.39 5.91 -24.56
CA LEU A 107 -46.50 7.36 -24.77
C LEU A 107 -47.73 7.93 -24.08
N GLN A 108 -48.90 7.29 -24.24
CA GLN A 108 -50.15 7.72 -23.61
C GLN A 108 -50.04 7.67 -22.08
N HIS A 109 -49.44 6.62 -21.53
CA HIS A 109 -49.24 6.47 -20.10
C HIS A 109 -48.29 7.54 -19.54
N ALA A 110 -47.16 7.77 -20.20
CA ALA A 110 -46.21 8.82 -19.84
C ALA A 110 -46.84 10.22 -19.88
N GLN A 111 -47.67 10.50 -20.89
CA GLN A 111 -48.44 11.75 -20.98
C GLN A 111 -49.41 11.92 -19.80
N GLN A 112 -50.10 10.85 -19.39
CA GLN A 112 -51.02 10.88 -18.25
C GLN A 112 -50.27 11.14 -16.95
N ILE A 113 -49.14 10.46 -16.71
CA ILE A 113 -48.32 10.68 -15.52
C ILE A 113 -47.79 12.11 -15.50
N LEU A 114 -47.19 12.59 -16.58
CA LEU A 114 -46.62 13.93 -16.63
C LEU A 114 -47.70 15.00 -16.38
N ARG A 115 -48.89 14.85 -16.98
CA ARG A 115 -50.04 15.74 -16.71
C ARG A 115 -50.49 15.66 -15.26
N SER A 116 -50.55 14.46 -14.67
CA SER A 116 -50.89 14.26 -13.26
C SER A 116 -49.91 15.01 -12.35
N LEU A 117 -48.60 14.84 -12.58
CA LEU A 117 -47.54 15.49 -11.81
C LEU A 117 -47.54 17.02 -11.95
N VAL A 118 -47.72 17.53 -13.17
CA VAL A 118 -47.86 18.98 -13.40
C VAL A 118 -49.14 19.52 -12.76
N ALA A 119 -50.18 18.72 -12.65
CA ALA A 119 -51.38 19.12 -11.93
C ALA A 119 -51.25 19.00 -10.41
N SER A 120 -50.24 18.32 -9.88
CA SER A 120 -50.14 17.92 -8.45
C SER A 120 -49.79 19.05 -7.47
N GLY A 121 -49.41 20.25 -7.93
CA GLY A 121 -49.12 21.36 -7.02
C GLY A 121 -49.26 22.74 -7.64
N ASP A 122 -49.31 23.76 -6.80
CA ASP A 122 -49.50 25.15 -7.22
C ASP A 122 -48.25 25.76 -7.86
N ARG A 123 -47.07 25.22 -7.52
CA ARG A 123 -45.78 25.62 -8.08
C ARG A 123 -45.08 24.42 -8.68
N VAL A 124 -44.96 24.39 -10.00
CA VAL A 124 -44.33 23.29 -10.75
C VAL A 124 -43.09 23.81 -11.45
N ILE A 125 -41.95 23.17 -11.23
CA ILE A 125 -40.71 23.43 -11.96
C ILE A 125 -40.33 22.16 -12.70
N CYS A 126 -40.16 22.24 -14.02
CA CYS A 126 -39.59 21.17 -14.83
C CYS A 126 -38.16 21.56 -15.20
N SER A 127 -37.20 20.67 -14.99
CA SER A 127 -35.81 20.90 -15.40
C SER A 127 -35.22 19.71 -16.16
N TYR A 128 -34.22 20.00 -16.98
CA TYR A 128 -33.41 19.01 -17.66
C TYR A 128 -31.95 19.49 -17.64
N ALA A 129 -30.99 18.56 -17.65
CA ALA A 129 -29.59 18.91 -17.80
C ALA A 129 -29.33 19.25 -19.28
N LEU A 130 -28.44 20.20 -19.58
CA LEU A 130 -27.99 20.45 -20.96
C LEU A 130 -27.00 19.38 -21.42
N THR A 131 -26.26 18.79 -20.48
CA THR A 131 -25.25 17.77 -20.70
C THR A 131 -25.30 16.70 -19.60
N GLU A 132 -25.18 15.43 -19.97
CA GLU A 132 -25.06 14.29 -19.05
C GLU A 132 -23.97 13.35 -19.59
N ASP A 133 -22.95 13.04 -18.79
CA ASP A 133 -21.76 12.26 -19.20
C ASP A 133 -21.16 12.70 -20.56
N ASP A 134 -20.96 14.01 -20.72
CA ASP A 134 -20.50 14.68 -21.96
C ASP A 134 -21.44 14.55 -23.18
N ALA A 135 -22.63 13.96 -23.04
CA ALA A 135 -23.65 13.92 -24.09
C ALA A 135 -24.64 15.08 -23.97
N GLU A 136 -24.90 15.77 -25.08
CA GLU A 136 -25.94 16.80 -25.15
C GLU A 136 -27.33 16.19 -24.96
N GLN A 137 -28.14 16.83 -24.13
CA GLN A 137 -29.50 16.42 -23.81
C GLN A 137 -30.51 17.41 -24.38
N THR A 138 -31.65 16.89 -24.83
CA THR A 138 -32.77 17.71 -25.31
C THR A 138 -33.97 17.54 -24.40
N VAL A 139 -34.77 18.61 -24.29
CA VAL A 139 -36.03 18.58 -23.55
C VAL A 139 -37.01 17.61 -24.20
N SER A 140 -37.79 16.88 -23.39
CA SER A 140 -38.84 15.99 -23.89
C SER A 140 -39.92 16.76 -24.65
N ASP A 141 -40.30 16.27 -25.83
CA ASP A 141 -41.44 16.79 -26.60
C ASP A 141 -42.77 16.75 -25.84
N LEU A 142 -42.89 15.90 -24.82
CA LEU A 142 -44.08 15.81 -23.97
C LEU A 142 -44.33 17.06 -23.13
N LEU A 143 -43.30 17.89 -22.89
CA LEU A 143 -43.45 19.16 -22.18
C LEU A 143 -44.03 20.26 -23.06
N THR A 144 -43.79 20.24 -24.38
CA THR A 144 -44.24 21.27 -25.32
C THR A 144 -45.71 21.70 -25.14
N PRO A 145 -46.70 20.80 -25.04
CA PRO A 145 -48.10 21.20 -24.83
C PRO A 145 -48.42 21.72 -23.41
N LEU A 146 -47.51 21.57 -22.46
CA LEU A 146 -47.67 21.95 -21.05
C LEU A 146 -46.93 23.26 -20.70
N LEU A 147 -46.01 23.70 -21.57
CA LEU A 147 -45.24 24.92 -21.36
C LEU A 147 -46.13 26.16 -21.56
N SER A 148 -46.15 27.01 -20.54
CA SER A 148 -46.73 28.36 -20.63
C SER A 148 -45.58 29.38 -20.61
N GLY A 149 -45.06 29.72 -21.80
CA GLY A 149 -43.98 30.71 -21.95
C GLY A 149 -42.63 30.11 -22.39
N THR A 150 -41.62 30.97 -22.49
CA THR A 150 -40.23 30.57 -22.76
C THR A 150 -39.57 30.06 -21.47
N PRO A 151 -38.69 29.04 -21.55
CA PRO A 151 -37.93 28.60 -20.39
C PRO A 151 -37.10 29.78 -19.86
N ASP A 152 -37.37 30.22 -18.64
CA ASP A 152 -36.51 31.17 -17.96
C ASP A 152 -35.21 30.47 -17.58
N SER A 153 -34.08 31.07 -17.97
CA SER A 153 -32.81 30.70 -17.35
C SER A 153 -32.89 31.14 -15.89
N PRO A 154 -32.65 30.23 -14.92
CA PRO A 154 -32.72 30.62 -13.52
C PRO A 154 -31.74 31.77 -13.28
N ALA A 155 -32.25 32.86 -12.69
CA ALA A 155 -31.38 33.94 -12.24
C ALA A 155 -30.37 33.36 -11.24
N ASP A 156 -29.12 33.82 -11.35
CA ASP A 156 -28.07 33.42 -10.43
C ASP A 156 -28.49 33.76 -8.98
N SER A 157 -28.63 32.73 -8.15
CA SER A 157 -29.00 32.86 -6.74
C SER A 157 -27.89 33.46 -5.86
N GLY A 158 -26.72 33.77 -6.43
CA GLY A 158 -25.50 34.18 -5.74
C GLY A 158 -24.75 33.02 -5.07
N LEU A 159 -25.22 31.79 -5.24
CA LEU A 159 -24.68 30.58 -4.60
C LEU A 159 -23.65 29.84 -5.46
N TYR A 160 -23.32 30.30 -6.68
CA TYR A 160 -22.29 29.64 -7.47
C TYR A 160 -20.93 29.75 -6.79
N ALA A 161 -20.17 28.66 -6.90
CA ALA A 161 -18.81 28.55 -6.37
C ALA A 161 -17.88 29.68 -6.85
N THR A 162 -18.17 30.30 -8.01
CA THR A 162 -17.45 31.47 -8.52
C THR A 162 -17.46 32.65 -7.55
N HIS A 163 -18.56 32.92 -6.85
CA HIS A 163 -18.63 33.98 -5.83
C HIS A 163 -18.03 33.60 -4.47
N LEU A 164 -17.84 32.30 -4.22
CA LEU A 164 -17.15 31.83 -3.00
C LEU A 164 -15.64 32.12 -3.06
N LEU A 165 -15.04 32.14 -4.25
CA LEU A 165 -13.60 32.32 -4.43
C LEU A 165 -13.13 33.77 -4.21
N ASP A 166 -13.95 34.76 -4.55
CA ASP A 166 -13.60 36.19 -4.44
C ASP A 166 -13.48 36.69 -2.98
N ASN A 167 -13.95 35.89 -2.01
CA ASN A 167 -13.94 36.23 -0.58
C ASN A 167 -12.86 35.49 0.23
N VAL A 168 -11.95 34.76 -0.42
CA VAL A 168 -10.92 33.96 0.26
C VAL A 168 -9.60 34.73 0.36
N VAL A 169 -9.16 35.00 1.58
CA VAL A 169 -7.80 35.50 1.86
C VAL A 169 -6.91 34.31 2.20
N ALA A 170 -5.99 33.98 1.31
CA ALA A 170 -4.96 32.96 1.58
C ALA A 170 -3.88 33.56 2.50
N THR A 171 -3.68 32.98 3.68
CA THR A 171 -2.58 33.34 4.58
C THR A 171 -1.55 32.23 4.57
N PRO A 172 -0.28 32.50 4.21
CA PRO A 172 0.77 31.49 4.27
C PRO A 172 1.09 31.17 5.74
N VAL A 173 1.01 29.91 6.11
CA VAL A 173 1.46 29.40 7.41
C VAL A 173 2.74 28.60 7.18
N GLN A 174 3.79 28.93 7.95
CA GLN A 174 5.00 28.13 7.99
C GLN A 174 4.73 26.89 8.85
N ASP A 175 4.58 25.73 8.21
CA ASP A 175 4.38 24.44 8.86
C ASP A 175 5.70 23.65 8.87
N CYS A 176 6.64 24.12 9.68
CA CYS A 176 7.96 23.49 9.80
C CYS A 176 7.90 22.28 10.72
N VAL A 177 8.62 21.22 10.36
CA VAL A 177 8.82 20.07 11.25
C VAL A 177 9.68 20.52 12.46
N PRO A 178 9.20 20.35 13.70
CA PRO A 178 9.95 20.79 14.88
C PRO A 178 11.22 19.94 15.09
N ALA A 179 12.16 20.44 15.88
CA ALA A 179 13.33 19.66 16.28
C ALA A 179 12.92 18.35 16.99
N ILE A 180 13.79 17.33 16.96
CA ILE A 180 13.54 16.07 17.65
C ILE A 180 13.55 16.30 19.16
N ALA A 181 12.45 15.94 19.82
CA ALA A 181 12.31 16.12 21.27
C ALA A 181 13.12 15.09 22.05
N VAL A 182 13.48 15.44 23.29
CA VAL A 182 14.14 14.51 24.20
C VAL A 182 13.22 13.33 24.50
N GLY A 183 13.70 12.11 24.26
CA GLY A 183 12.92 10.87 24.47
C GLY A 183 11.94 10.54 23.35
N GLU A 184 11.92 11.31 22.27
CA GLU A 184 11.17 10.97 21.07
C GLU A 184 11.68 9.66 20.45
N LYS A 185 10.78 8.75 20.09
CA LYS A 185 11.15 7.44 19.55
C LYS A 185 11.23 7.50 18.03
N LEU A 186 12.41 7.23 17.50
CA LEU A 186 12.60 7.02 16.07
C LEU A 186 12.60 5.53 15.73
N SER A 187 12.28 5.23 14.48
CA SER A 187 12.27 3.88 13.92
C SER A 187 13.19 3.77 12.71
N GLY A 188 13.44 2.54 12.23
CA GLY A 188 14.16 2.29 10.97
C GLY A 188 15.67 2.08 11.07
N GLY A 189 16.25 2.15 12.28
CA GLY A 189 17.66 1.85 12.52
C GLY A 189 18.61 2.67 11.63
N ALA A 190 19.70 2.07 11.18
CA ALA A 190 20.67 2.71 10.30
C ALA A 190 20.06 3.18 8.95
N THR A 191 18.98 2.55 8.47
CA THR A 191 18.30 2.98 7.24
C THR A 191 17.71 4.38 7.35
N THR A 192 17.35 4.84 8.55
CA THR A 192 16.86 6.21 8.76
C THR A 192 17.96 7.24 8.52
N ILE A 193 19.20 6.97 8.95
CA ILE A 193 20.34 7.83 8.66
C ILE A 193 20.67 7.80 7.16
N GLN A 194 20.64 6.62 6.53
CA GLN A 194 20.83 6.50 5.08
C GLN A 194 19.79 7.30 4.29
N ARG A 195 18.53 7.24 4.70
CA ARG A 195 17.45 8.04 4.13
C ARG A 195 17.70 9.52 4.34
N GLN A 196 18.16 9.94 5.51
CA GLN A 196 18.44 11.36 5.76
C GLN A 196 19.50 11.89 4.79
N ILE A 197 20.56 11.12 4.56
CA ILE A 197 21.63 11.51 3.62
C ILE A 197 21.11 11.60 2.19
N ARG A 198 20.20 10.72 1.77
CA ARG A 198 19.76 10.61 0.38
C ARG A 198 18.50 11.43 0.04
N ASP A 199 17.50 11.40 0.90
CA ASP A 199 16.19 12.05 0.73
C ASP A 199 15.54 12.31 2.11
N PRO A 200 15.86 13.44 2.77
CA PRO A 200 15.43 13.76 4.14
C PRO A 200 13.94 13.55 4.42
N VAL A 201 13.06 13.91 3.48
CA VAL A 201 11.61 13.71 3.64
C VAL A 201 11.26 12.23 3.90
N THR A 202 11.98 11.28 3.30
CA THR A 202 11.74 9.83 3.50
C THR A 202 12.19 9.38 4.89
N ALA A 203 13.24 9.99 5.45
CA ALA A 203 13.69 9.73 6.82
C ALA A 203 12.64 10.21 7.82
N PHE A 204 12.05 11.38 7.58
CA PHE A 204 10.93 11.88 8.38
C PHE A 204 9.69 10.97 8.30
N ILE A 205 9.22 10.66 7.09
CA ILE A 205 8.01 9.84 6.88
C ILE A 205 8.16 8.44 7.49
N HIS A 206 9.26 7.75 7.19
CA HIS A 206 9.43 6.38 7.66
C HIS A 206 10.04 6.27 9.05
N GLY A 207 11.01 7.12 9.37
CA GLY A 207 11.77 7.06 10.61
C GLY A 207 11.01 7.68 11.77
N ARG A 208 10.46 8.89 11.58
CA ARG A 208 9.83 9.68 12.63
C ARG A 208 8.32 9.50 12.69
N MET A 209 7.60 9.62 11.57
CA MET A 209 6.14 9.34 11.54
C MET A 209 5.81 7.84 11.60
N GLY A 210 6.81 6.97 11.39
CA GLY A 210 6.62 5.52 11.44
C GLY A 210 5.78 4.97 10.30
N ALA A 211 5.57 5.72 9.22
CA ALA A 211 4.81 5.26 8.08
C ALA A 211 5.50 4.04 7.44
N ARG A 212 4.70 3.05 7.04
CA ARG A 212 5.16 1.82 6.40
C ARG A 212 4.35 1.58 5.14
N LEU A 213 5.05 1.15 4.09
CA LEU A 213 4.40 0.66 2.88
C LEU A 213 3.72 -0.68 3.19
N ILE A 214 2.44 -0.77 2.84
CA ILE A 214 1.73 -2.04 2.84
C ILE A 214 2.12 -2.74 1.54
N TYR A 215 3.02 -3.70 1.64
CA TYR A 215 3.43 -4.49 0.48
C TYR A 215 2.28 -5.40 0.03
N PRO A 216 2.08 -5.58 -1.29
CA PRO A 216 1.11 -6.55 -1.79
C PRO A 216 1.49 -7.96 -1.32
N GLN A 217 0.46 -8.79 -1.13
CA GLN A 217 0.67 -10.21 -0.81
C GLN A 217 1.46 -10.87 -1.95
N ALA A 218 2.59 -11.47 -1.62
CA ALA A 218 3.40 -12.21 -2.59
C ALA A 218 2.84 -13.62 -2.77
N ILE A 219 2.88 -14.15 -3.99
CA ILE A 219 2.60 -15.56 -4.26
C ILE A 219 3.86 -16.38 -3.94
N GLY A 220 3.70 -17.45 -3.14
CA GLY A 220 4.80 -18.31 -2.71
C GLY A 220 5.63 -17.71 -1.56
N ILE A 221 6.94 -17.96 -1.55
CA ILE A 221 7.85 -17.49 -0.48
C ILE A 221 8.33 -16.05 -0.78
N PRO A 222 7.95 -15.05 0.04
CA PRO A 222 8.38 -13.66 -0.15
C PRO A 222 9.90 -13.50 -0.03
N ALA A 223 10.47 -12.53 -0.75
CA ALA A 223 11.91 -12.24 -0.70
C ALA A 223 12.41 -11.91 0.72
N THR A 224 11.59 -11.21 1.52
CA THR A 224 11.88 -10.91 2.93
C THR A 224 12.00 -12.18 3.78
N LEU A 225 11.11 -13.16 3.57
CA LEU A 225 11.18 -14.45 4.25
C LEU A 225 12.43 -15.23 3.83
N ARG A 226 12.78 -15.25 2.53
CA ARG A 226 14.02 -15.89 2.06
C ARG A 226 15.26 -15.29 2.70
N GLY A 227 15.30 -13.95 2.79
CA GLY A 227 16.35 -13.23 3.52
C GLY A 227 16.44 -13.70 4.97
N ASN A 228 15.34 -13.61 5.71
CA ASN A 228 15.30 -14.02 7.11
C ASN A 228 15.75 -15.47 7.34
N LEU A 229 15.36 -16.40 6.46
CA LEU A 229 15.78 -17.80 6.54
C LEU A 229 17.30 -17.96 6.40
N ILE A 230 17.95 -17.18 5.54
CA ILE A 230 19.41 -17.18 5.38
C ILE A 230 20.09 -16.60 6.63
N HIS A 231 19.60 -15.47 7.15
CA HIS A 231 20.14 -14.86 8.38
C HIS A 231 20.01 -15.81 9.57
N ASP A 232 18.81 -16.36 9.82
CA ASP A 232 18.57 -17.31 10.92
C ASP A 232 19.49 -18.54 10.83
N ALA A 233 19.74 -19.04 9.62
CA ALA A 233 20.59 -20.20 9.40
C ALA A 233 22.08 -19.85 9.61
N LEU A 234 22.56 -18.71 9.12
CA LEU A 234 23.93 -18.23 9.37
C LEU A 234 24.15 -17.95 10.86
N PHE A 235 23.18 -17.34 11.53
CA PHE A 235 23.19 -17.17 12.98
C PHE A 235 23.40 -18.50 13.68
N LYS A 236 22.57 -19.50 13.36
CA LYS A 236 22.68 -20.81 14.00
C LYS A 236 24.01 -21.50 13.71
N LEU A 237 24.55 -21.32 12.51
CA LEU A 237 25.82 -21.92 12.10
C LEU A 237 27.02 -21.36 12.89
N TYR A 238 26.98 -20.07 13.23
CA TYR A 238 28.07 -19.35 13.89
C TYR A 238 27.80 -19.00 15.37
N ILE A 239 26.69 -19.48 15.95
CA ILE A 239 26.27 -19.16 17.32
C ILE A 239 27.29 -19.51 18.40
N ASP A 240 28.10 -20.54 18.15
CA ASP A 240 29.15 -21.00 19.08
C ASP A 240 30.46 -20.22 18.96
N LEU A 241 30.45 -19.12 18.19
CA LEU A 241 31.57 -18.17 18.05
C LEU A 241 32.91 -18.82 17.66
N PRO A 242 32.93 -19.62 16.57
CA PRO A 242 34.13 -20.36 16.18
C PRO A 242 35.24 -19.43 15.67
N ALA A 243 36.49 -19.89 15.79
CA ALA A 243 37.62 -19.26 15.14
C ALA A 243 37.79 -19.75 13.69
N SER A 244 38.49 -18.98 12.87
CA SER A 244 38.65 -19.24 11.43
C SER A 244 39.33 -20.58 11.12
N ASP A 245 40.23 -21.03 11.99
CA ASP A 245 40.86 -22.36 11.93
C ASP A 245 39.83 -23.49 12.15
N VAL A 246 38.98 -23.36 13.17
CA VAL A 246 37.88 -24.30 13.43
C VAL A 246 36.90 -24.37 12.26
N ILE A 247 36.56 -23.22 11.66
CA ILE A 247 35.68 -23.16 10.49
C ILE A 247 36.30 -23.88 9.29
N ARG A 248 37.61 -23.72 9.08
CA ARG A 248 38.36 -24.37 7.97
C ARG A 248 38.43 -25.89 8.13
N ASP A 249 38.41 -26.37 9.36
CA ASP A 249 38.45 -27.79 9.68
C ASP A 249 37.07 -28.47 9.56
N TRP A 250 35.98 -27.71 9.40
CA TRP A 250 34.65 -28.29 9.14
C TRP A 250 34.62 -28.99 7.78
N GLN A 251 34.72 -30.31 7.79
CA GLN A 251 34.76 -31.13 6.58
C GLN A 251 33.81 -32.32 6.63
N GLY A 252 33.45 -32.81 5.44
CA GLY A 252 32.65 -34.04 5.26
C GLY A 252 31.39 -34.07 6.11
N LYS A 253 31.29 -35.07 7.00
CA LYS A 253 30.10 -35.31 7.83
C LYS A 253 29.86 -34.24 8.89
N GLU A 254 30.92 -33.60 9.41
CA GLU A 254 30.75 -32.56 10.43
C GLU A 254 30.10 -31.31 9.83
N LEU A 255 30.61 -30.84 8.69
CA LEU A 255 30.04 -29.69 8.01
C LEU A 255 28.57 -29.95 7.62
N ALA A 256 28.28 -31.14 7.08
CA ALA A 256 26.92 -31.53 6.73
C ALA A 256 25.97 -31.49 7.94
N ALA A 257 26.40 -32.01 9.10
CA ALA A 257 25.58 -32.00 10.32
C ALA A 257 25.35 -30.57 10.85
N ARG A 258 26.35 -29.69 10.80
CA ARG A 258 26.23 -28.28 11.20
C ARG A 258 25.27 -27.51 10.29
N VAL A 259 25.41 -27.69 8.98
CA VAL A 259 24.52 -27.10 7.97
C VAL A 259 23.08 -27.60 8.15
N GLU A 260 22.89 -28.90 8.36
CA GLU A 260 21.57 -29.47 8.60
C GLU A 260 20.92 -28.89 9.87
N ALA A 261 21.68 -28.78 10.96
CA ALA A 261 21.20 -28.17 12.20
C ALA A 261 20.81 -26.69 12.01
N ALA A 262 21.60 -25.94 11.24
CA ALA A 262 21.31 -24.54 10.90
C ALA A 262 20.02 -24.39 10.07
N VAL A 263 19.84 -25.21 9.03
CA VAL A 263 18.63 -25.20 8.20
C VAL A 263 17.42 -25.65 9.02
N ASN A 264 17.53 -26.70 9.83
CA ASN A 264 16.45 -27.13 10.72
C ASN A 264 15.98 -26.01 11.65
N PHE A 265 16.91 -25.27 12.25
CA PHE A 265 16.58 -24.14 13.11
C PHE A 265 15.78 -23.07 12.37
N ALA A 266 16.27 -22.60 11.21
CA ALA A 266 15.65 -21.51 10.45
C ALA A 266 14.23 -21.85 9.97
N PHE A 267 13.98 -23.10 9.56
CA PHE A 267 12.71 -23.51 8.94
C PHE A 267 11.65 -24.03 9.93
N SER A 268 12.06 -24.54 11.10
CA SER A 268 11.17 -25.24 12.05
C SER A 268 9.87 -24.49 12.44
N ARG A 269 9.90 -23.15 12.47
CA ARG A 269 8.73 -22.31 12.77
C ARG A 269 7.81 -22.11 11.58
N HIS A 270 8.36 -22.09 10.38
CA HIS A 270 7.66 -21.77 9.13
C HIS A 270 6.98 -22.99 8.51
N GLU A 271 7.43 -24.19 8.88
CA GLU A 271 6.84 -25.47 8.45
C GLU A 271 5.60 -25.86 9.27
N ARG A 272 5.22 -25.06 10.29
CA ARG A 272 4.04 -25.32 11.11
C ARG A 272 2.78 -24.86 10.37
N ASN A 273 1.79 -25.75 10.29
CA ASN A 273 0.47 -25.46 9.70
C ASN A 273 0.52 -24.99 8.23
N THR A 274 1.47 -25.49 7.44
CA THR A 274 1.56 -25.18 6.00
C THR A 274 0.70 -26.12 5.18
N ASP A 275 0.06 -25.61 4.12
CA ASP A 275 -0.54 -26.47 3.10
C ASP A 275 0.53 -27.23 2.29
N ALA A 276 0.09 -28.20 1.48
CA ALA A 276 0.98 -29.07 0.72
C ALA A 276 1.84 -28.32 -0.31
N VAL A 277 1.34 -27.22 -0.89
CA VAL A 277 2.06 -26.44 -1.90
C VAL A 277 3.19 -25.66 -1.24
N LEU A 278 2.86 -24.94 -0.15
CA LEU A 278 3.85 -24.20 0.62
C LEU A 278 4.93 -25.13 1.20
N GLN A 279 4.54 -26.32 1.66
CA GLN A 279 5.50 -27.32 2.15
C GLN A 279 6.51 -27.71 1.06
N GLN A 280 6.08 -27.94 -0.18
CA GLN A 280 7.01 -28.25 -1.28
C GLN A 280 7.95 -27.07 -1.61
N LEU A 281 7.43 -25.84 -1.58
CA LEU A 281 8.26 -24.65 -1.78
C LEU A 281 9.33 -24.50 -0.69
N LEU A 282 8.97 -24.75 0.57
CA LEU A 282 9.91 -24.71 1.69
C LEU A 282 10.98 -25.81 1.55
N LEU A 283 10.62 -27.02 1.11
CA LEU A 283 11.59 -28.09 0.88
C LEU A 283 12.65 -27.73 -0.18
N LEU A 284 12.23 -27.10 -1.28
CA LEU A 284 13.16 -26.60 -2.31
C LEU A 284 14.06 -25.51 -1.74
N GLU A 285 13.49 -24.60 -0.95
CA GLU A 285 14.26 -23.52 -0.32
C GLU A 285 15.27 -24.04 0.71
N ARG A 286 14.95 -25.12 1.44
CA ARG A 286 15.90 -25.80 2.33
C ARG A 286 17.11 -26.34 1.59
N GLN A 287 16.87 -27.03 0.46
CA GLN A 287 17.96 -27.56 -0.37
C GLN A 287 18.84 -26.43 -0.89
N ARG A 288 18.22 -25.34 -1.35
CA ARG A 288 18.93 -24.14 -1.81
C ARG A 288 19.79 -23.53 -0.71
N ILE A 289 19.24 -23.29 0.48
CA ILE A 289 19.96 -22.69 1.61
C ILE A 289 21.05 -23.63 2.13
N SER A 290 20.83 -24.94 2.17
CA SER A 290 21.86 -25.92 2.53
C SER A 290 23.07 -25.81 1.59
N GLY A 291 22.84 -25.75 0.28
CA GLY A 291 23.91 -25.57 -0.71
C GLY A 291 24.67 -24.25 -0.54
N LEU A 292 23.94 -23.16 -0.26
CA LEU A 292 24.53 -21.85 0.03
C LEU A 292 25.43 -21.86 1.26
N LEU A 293 25.00 -22.48 2.36
CA LEU A 293 25.82 -22.53 3.57
C LEU A 293 27.13 -23.31 3.36
N HIS A 294 27.10 -24.40 2.58
CA HIS A 294 28.32 -25.11 2.21
C HIS A 294 29.30 -24.23 1.43
N GLN A 295 28.80 -23.51 0.42
CA GLN A 295 29.62 -22.57 -0.35
C GLN A 295 30.13 -21.43 0.55
N PHE A 296 29.29 -20.93 1.46
CA PHE A 296 29.62 -19.83 2.36
C PHE A 296 30.79 -20.20 3.25
N VAL A 297 30.73 -21.35 3.92
CA VAL A 297 31.82 -21.84 4.78
C VAL A 297 33.13 -22.00 4.00
N ALA A 298 33.07 -22.48 2.77
CA ALA A 298 34.25 -22.62 1.92
C ALA A 298 34.91 -21.27 1.61
N VAL A 299 34.11 -20.23 1.32
CA VAL A 299 34.64 -18.87 1.07
C VAL A 299 35.10 -18.21 2.38
N ASP A 300 34.31 -18.28 3.44
CA ASP A 300 34.61 -17.67 4.74
C ASP A 300 35.86 -18.28 5.40
N GLY A 301 36.06 -19.60 5.29
CA GLY A 301 37.23 -20.30 5.82
C GLY A 301 38.56 -19.97 5.12
N ASN A 302 38.50 -19.35 3.93
CA ASN A 302 39.66 -18.89 3.16
C ASN A 302 40.08 -17.45 3.47
N ARG A 303 39.33 -16.72 4.32
CA ARG A 303 39.73 -15.38 4.80
C ARG A 303 40.95 -15.48 5.73
N GLY A 304 41.52 -14.31 6.06
CA GLY A 304 42.57 -14.17 7.07
C GLY A 304 42.16 -14.69 8.45
N SER A 305 43.09 -14.68 9.41
CA SER A 305 42.82 -15.17 10.77
C SER A 305 41.79 -14.28 11.49
N PHE A 306 40.72 -14.88 12.01
CA PHE A 306 39.71 -14.18 12.80
C PHE A 306 39.05 -15.11 13.82
N ARG A 307 38.37 -14.50 14.80
CA ARG A 307 37.43 -15.18 15.70
C ARG A 307 36.07 -14.51 15.65
N VAL A 308 35.02 -15.28 15.37
CA VAL A 308 33.66 -14.75 15.47
C VAL A 308 33.43 -14.34 16.92
N SER A 309 33.04 -13.09 17.14
CA SER A 309 32.92 -12.51 18.49
C SER A 309 31.48 -12.21 18.87
N ALA A 310 30.63 -11.90 17.89
CA ALA A 310 29.19 -11.80 18.10
C ALA A 310 28.43 -12.05 16.78
N VAL A 311 27.21 -12.58 16.90
CA VAL A 311 26.28 -12.80 15.78
C VAL A 311 24.87 -12.35 16.16
N GLU A 312 24.16 -11.75 15.20
CA GLU A 312 22.80 -11.20 15.34
C GLU A 312 22.53 -10.38 16.61
N GLY A 313 23.50 -9.60 17.09
CA GLY A 313 23.36 -8.82 18.31
C GLY A 313 22.64 -7.49 18.11
N ALA A 314 22.11 -6.94 19.20
CA ALA A 314 21.47 -5.63 19.22
C ALA A 314 22.34 -4.61 19.99
N PHE A 315 22.39 -3.38 19.49
CA PHE A 315 22.93 -2.23 20.21
C PHE A 315 22.19 -0.95 19.82
N GLU A 316 22.37 0.11 20.60
CA GLU A 316 21.72 1.40 20.37
C GLU A 316 22.69 2.37 19.68
N PHE A 317 22.23 3.03 18.62
CA PHE A 317 22.89 4.21 18.07
C PHE A 317 22.39 5.45 18.81
N VAL A 318 23.32 6.29 19.26
CA VAL A 318 23.02 7.52 20.00
C VAL A 318 23.76 8.70 19.36
N ALA A 319 23.02 9.71 18.94
CA ALA A 319 23.56 10.99 18.48
C ALA A 319 22.63 12.14 18.89
N GLY A 320 23.00 12.91 19.92
CA GLY A 320 22.12 13.92 20.51
C GLY A 320 20.82 13.30 21.04
N ASN A 321 19.66 13.78 20.55
CA ASN A 321 18.35 13.23 20.89
C ASN A 321 17.96 12.01 20.05
N ILE A 322 18.73 11.67 19.01
CA ILE A 322 18.44 10.53 18.14
C ILE A 322 18.89 9.24 18.85
N ARG A 323 17.92 8.34 19.06
CA ARG A 323 18.14 6.97 19.53
C ARG A 323 17.54 6.00 18.53
N LEU A 324 18.37 5.11 17.98
CA LEU A 324 17.94 4.15 16.96
C LEU A 324 18.41 2.74 17.35
N PRO A 325 17.51 1.74 17.38
CA PRO A 325 17.91 0.36 17.59
C PRO A 325 18.65 -0.15 16.34
N LEU A 326 19.83 -0.72 16.54
CA LEU A 326 20.63 -1.36 15.51
C LEU A 326 20.71 -2.86 15.77
N ARG A 327 20.82 -3.62 14.67
CA ARG A 327 21.07 -5.06 14.70
C ARG A 327 22.14 -5.37 13.66
N PHE A 328 23.27 -5.90 14.11
CA PHE A 328 24.35 -6.34 13.24
C PHE A 328 24.22 -7.84 12.98
N ASP A 329 24.75 -8.31 11.85
CA ASP A 329 24.71 -9.73 11.54
C ASP A 329 25.89 -10.49 12.15
N ARG A 330 27.12 -9.98 11.98
CA ARG A 330 28.32 -10.61 12.53
C ARG A 330 29.44 -9.61 12.82
N ILE A 331 30.14 -9.83 13.94
CA ILE A 331 31.37 -9.14 14.30
C ILE A 331 32.47 -10.18 14.49
N ASP A 332 33.57 -10.00 13.77
CA ASP A 332 34.79 -10.79 13.90
C ASP A 332 35.85 -9.97 14.66
N THR A 333 36.60 -10.60 15.56
CA THR A 333 37.84 -10.05 16.12
C THR A 333 39.01 -10.58 15.31
N LEU A 334 39.87 -9.67 14.85
CA LEU A 334 41.06 -9.97 14.07
C LEU A 334 42.26 -10.24 15.00
N ASP A 335 43.36 -10.74 14.42
CA ASP A 335 44.62 -11.01 15.13
C ASP A 335 45.26 -9.79 15.82
N ASP A 336 44.95 -8.57 15.38
CA ASP A 336 45.39 -7.31 15.99
C ASP A 336 44.49 -6.83 17.15
N GLY A 337 43.46 -7.62 17.50
CA GLY A 337 42.50 -7.31 18.55
C GLY A 337 41.40 -6.31 18.14
N LYS A 338 41.43 -5.79 16.92
CA LYS A 338 40.39 -4.90 16.37
C LYS A 338 39.26 -5.73 15.76
N ILE A 339 38.18 -5.06 15.38
CA ILE A 339 36.98 -5.74 14.87
C ILE A 339 36.74 -5.53 13.37
N ALA A 340 36.14 -6.52 12.74
CA ALA A 340 35.51 -6.42 11.43
C ALA A 340 34.00 -6.62 11.58
N ILE A 341 33.19 -5.74 10.96
CA ILE A 341 31.73 -5.84 11.00
C ILE A 341 31.23 -6.30 9.63
N LEU A 342 30.44 -7.37 9.64
CA LEU A 342 29.90 -8.01 8.46
C LEU A 342 28.37 -7.88 8.46
N ASP A 343 27.81 -7.58 7.30
CA ASP A 343 26.36 -7.55 7.06
C ASP A 343 26.03 -8.45 5.86
N TYR A 344 25.09 -9.38 6.08
CA TYR A 344 24.67 -10.34 5.07
C TYR A 344 23.59 -9.71 4.19
N LYS A 345 23.80 -9.79 2.87
CA LYS A 345 22.82 -9.33 1.87
C LYS A 345 22.42 -10.47 0.96
N THR A 346 21.13 -10.52 0.63
CA THR A 346 20.57 -11.48 -0.34
C THR A 346 20.13 -10.75 -1.60
N GLY A 347 20.39 -11.33 -2.77
CA GLY A 347 19.97 -10.80 -4.06
C GLY A 347 21.11 -10.15 -4.84
N THR A 348 20.85 -9.00 -5.45
CA THR A 348 21.84 -8.31 -6.28
C THR A 348 22.99 -7.77 -5.40
N PRO A 349 24.26 -8.06 -5.76
CA PRO A 349 25.41 -7.51 -5.06
C PRO A 349 25.35 -5.98 -5.01
N LYS A 350 25.72 -5.45 -3.84
CA LYS A 350 25.86 -4.01 -3.62
C LYS A 350 27.33 -3.68 -3.36
N GLN A 351 27.71 -2.47 -3.73
CA GLN A 351 29.01 -1.91 -3.40
C GLN A 351 28.90 -1.13 -2.10
N LEU A 352 29.84 -1.36 -1.18
CA LEU A 352 29.97 -0.64 0.06
C LEU A 352 30.53 0.76 -0.18
N VAL A 353 31.51 0.88 -1.07
CA VAL A 353 32.18 2.12 -1.46
C VAL A 353 32.23 2.24 -2.99
N GLY A 354 31.94 3.44 -3.48
CA GLY A 354 31.95 3.75 -4.91
C GLY A 354 33.36 3.93 -5.47
N ARG A 355 33.46 4.10 -6.80
CA ARG A 355 34.74 4.39 -7.48
C ARG A 355 35.36 5.71 -7.07
N ASP A 356 34.53 6.64 -6.61
CA ASP A 356 34.87 7.93 -6.03
C ASP A 356 35.38 7.84 -4.58
N GLN A 357 35.51 6.62 -4.04
CA GLN A 357 35.85 6.37 -2.64
C GLN A 357 34.85 6.97 -1.63
N GLU A 358 33.59 7.16 -2.06
CA GLU A 358 32.50 7.59 -1.18
C GLU A 358 31.63 6.41 -0.72
N PRO A 359 31.17 6.39 0.54
CA PRO A 359 30.24 5.38 1.03
C PRO A 359 28.95 5.34 0.20
N GLN A 360 28.67 4.19 -0.40
CA GLN A 360 27.40 3.96 -1.10
C GLN A 360 26.34 3.40 -0.15
N GLU A 361 26.73 2.50 0.74
CA GLU A 361 25.85 1.91 1.77
C GLU A 361 26.33 2.33 3.16
N ILE A 362 25.69 3.36 3.74
CA ILE A 362 26.12 3.93 5.03
C ILE A 362 25.84 3.01 6.23
N GLN A 363 25.05 1.95 6.06
CA GLN A 363 24.58 1.09 7.15
C GLN A 363 25.74 0.53 8.00
N LEU A 364 26.77 -0.02 7.35
CA LEU A 364 27.95 -0.56 8.05
C LEU A 364 28.80 0.55 8.71
N PHE A 365 28.85 1.74 8.14
CA PHE A 365 29.52 2.89 8.74
C PHE A 365 28.78 3.41 9.99
N VAL A 366 27.44 3.38 9.97
CA VAL A 366 26.62 3.67 11.16
C VAL A 366 26.89 2.64 12.26
N TYR A 367 27.08 1.37 11.91
CA TYR A 367 27.46 0.33 12.88
C TYR A 367 28.85 0.58 13.45
N ALA A 368 29.83 0.92 12.60
CA ALA A 368 31.18 1.27 13.04
C ALA A 368 31.18 2.48 13.99
N PHE A 369 30.39 3.52 13.67
CA PHE A 369 30.24 4.71 14.51
C PHE A 369 29.71 4.36 15.91
N ALA A 370 28.74 3.46 16.00
CA ALA A 370 28.10 3.11 17.27
C ALA A 370 28.76 1.94 18.02
N ALA A 371 29.65 1.16 17.39
CA ALA A 371 30.29 -0.01 18.01
C ALA A 371 31.17 0.32 19.22
N GLY A 372 31.68 1.56 19.33
CA GLY A 372 32.56 1.98 20.44
C GLY A 372 33.90 1.25 20.51
N ALA A 373 34.25 0.48 19.47
CA ALA A 373 35.49 -0.27 19.33
C ALA A 373 36.24 0.19 18.06
N VAL A 374 37.54 -0.10 17.99
CA VAL A 374 38.34 0.22 16.80
C VAL A 374 37.99 -0.78 15.70
N VAL A 375 37.40 -0.28 14.62
CA VAL A 375 37.02 -1.08 13.45
C VAL A 375 38.15 -1.07 12.42
N SER A 376 38.60 -2.26 12.00
CA SER A 376 39.65 -2.46 11.00
C SER A 376 39.09 -2.73 9.60
N ALA A 377 37.88 -3.27 9.51
CA ALA A 377 37.27 -3.60 8.24
C ALA A 377 35.73 -3.60 8.33
N LEU A 378 35.10 -3.31 7.21
CA LEU A 378 33.66 -3.47 6.99
C LEU A 378 33.46 -4.31 5.74
N ALA A 379 32.49 -5.23 5.75
CA ALA A 379 32.19 -6.02 4.56
C ALA A 379 30.69 -6.29 4.40
N LEU A 380 30.19 -6.05 3.19
CA LEU A 380 28.92 -6.59 2.72
C LEU A 380 29.18 -7.98 2.17
N VAL A 381 28.47 -8.96 2.69
CA VAL A 381 28.61 -10.34 2.25
C VAL A 381 27.37 -10.73 1.48
N ASN A 382 27.51 -10.82 0.15
CA ASN A 382 26.44 -11.24 -0.72
C ASN A 382 26.30 -12.76 -0.67
N VAL A 383 25.12 -13.24 -0.26
CA VAL A 383 24.78 -14.66 -0.18
C VAL A 383 23.70 -14.96 -1.21
N ASP A 384 24.12 -15.28 -2.43
CA ASP A 384 23.23 -15.66 -3.53
C ASP A 384 23.68 -16.98 -4.18
N SER A 385 22.73 -17.69 -4.79
CA SER A 385 23.00 -18.95 -5.50
C SER A 385 24.00 -18.83 -6.65
N ARG A 386 24.16 -17.63 -7.22
CA ARG A 386 25.10 -17.37 -8.32
C ARG A 386 26.52 -17.18 -7.82
N GLU A 387 26.66 -16.49 -6.68
CA GLU A 387 27.95 -16.07 -6.15
C GLU A 387 27.85 -15.75 -4.65
N ILE A 388 28.85 -16.21 -3.90
CA ILE A 388 29.14 -15.73 -2.55
C ILE A 388 30.35 -14.81 -2.63
N ALA A 389 30.13 -13.52 -2.40
CA ALA A 389 31.13 -12.48 -2.56
C ALA A 389 31.20 -11.60 -1.32
N PHE A 390 32.41 -11.18 -0.96
CA PHE A 390 32.66 -10.21 0.08
C PHE A 390 33.08 -8.90 -0.57
N ASP A 391 32.26 -7.88 -0.45
CA ASP A 391 32.58 -6.51 -0.85
C ASP A 391 32.93 -5.72 0.40
N GLY A 392 34.22 -5.56 0.66
CA GLY A 392 34.71 -4.95 1.89
C GLY A 392 35.66 -3.79 1.66
N VAL A 393 35.90 -3.05 2.72
CA VAL A 393 36.90 -1.98 2.81
C VAL A 393 37.63 -2.05 4.15
N GLY A 394 38.86 -1.55 4.15
CA GLY A 394 39.79 -1.69 5.26
C GLY A 394 40.67 -2.92 5.12
N ARG A 395 41.11 -3.46 6.25
CA ARG A 395 42.06 -4.58 6.30
C ARG A 395 41.57 -5.79 5.51
N ASP A 396 42.49 -6.40 4.75
CA ASP A 396 42.27 -7.55 3.85
C ASP A 396 41.37 -7.31 2.62
N TYR A 397 40.81 -6.10 2.45
CA TYR A 397 39.91 -5.78 1.33
C TYR A 397 40.39 -4.61 0.46
N SER A 398 40.95 -3.55 1.06
CA SER A 398 41.43 -2.37 0.35
C SER A 398 42.81 -1.94 0.86
N ASN A 399 43.38 -0.90 0.24
CA ASN A 399 44.57 -0.26 0.81
C ASN A 399 44.26 0.21 2.25
N THR A 400 45.09 -0.19 3.21
CA THR A 400 44.86 0.09 4.64
C THR A 400 45.19 1.52 5.02
N ASP A 401 46.02 2.20 4.22
CA ASP A 401 46.41 3.59 4.47
C ASP A 401 45.23 4.57 4.32
N ASP A 402 44.27 4.28 3.43
CA ASP A 402 43.12 5.15 3.15
C ASP A 402 41.93 4.90 4.12
N TRP A 403 42.00 3.82 4.90
CA TRP A 403 40.90 3.40 5.79
C TRP A 403 40.55 4.42 6.89
N PRO A 404 41.52 5.00 7.63
CA PRO A 404 41.21 5.99 8.67
C PRO A 404 40.52 7.23 8.10
N ASP A 405 40.94 7.68 6.92
CA ASP A 405 40.35 8.85 6.26
C ASP A 405 38.96 8.58 5.72
N LEU A 406 38.70 7.39 5.16
CA LEU A 406 37.36 6.98 4.75
C LEU A 406 36.40 6.93 5.95
N LEU A 407 36.82 6.31 7.07
CA LEU A 407 36.02 6.27 8.30
C LEU A 407 35.73 7.67 8.83
N ARG A 408 36.74 8.56 8.84
CA ARG A 408 36.57 9.94 9.29
C ARG A 408 35.54 10.69 8.44
N ARG A 409 35.65 10.63 7.11
CA ARG A 409 34.68 11.25 6.18
C ARG A 409 33.27 10.70 6.37
N ALA A 410 33.12 9.38 6.50
CA ALA A 410 31.83 8.75 6.75
C ALA A 410 31.22 9.20 8.09
N ASN A 411 32.03 9.31 9.14
CA ASN A 411 31.59 9.78 10.46
C ASN A 411 31.16 11.27 10.43
N GLU A 412 31.87 12.12 9.68
CA GLU A 412 31.49 13.52 9.45
C GLU A 412 30.14 13.61 8.73
N GLN A 413 29.93 12.80 7.70
CA GLN A 413 28.66 12.73 6.96
C GLN A 413 27.50 12.25 7.84
N ILE A 414 27.70 11.18 8.62
CA ILE A 414 26.71 10.66 9.58
C ILE A 414 26.34 11.74 10.62
N THR A 415 27.35 12.43 11.14
CA THR A 415 27.15 13.50 12.13
C THR A 415 26.36 14.67 11.54
N SER A 416 26.70 15.09 10.31
CA SER A 416 25.95 16.13 9.59
C SER A 416 24.49 15.73 9.38
N ALA A 417 24.24 14.50 8.91
CA ALA A 417 22.89 13.99 8.72
C ALA A 417 22.10 13.93 10.04
N CYS A 418 22.73 13.52 11.14
CA CYS A 418 22.08 13.51 12.46
C CYS A 418 21.71 14.92 12.92
N ASN A 419 22.55 15.92 12.66
CA ASN A 419 22.27 17.32 13.00
C ASN A 419 21.09 17.86 12.16
N GLU A 420 21.08 17.61 10.85
CA GLU A 420 19.98 18.01 9.96
C GLU A 420 18.65 17.33 10.35
N LEU A 421 18.67 16.02 10.59
CA LEU A 421 17.50 15.27 11.05
C LEU A 421 16.98 15.80 12.40
N SER A 422 17.89 16.10 13.33
CA SER A 422 17.54 16.68 14.63
C SER A 422 16.91 18.06 14.51
N ALA A 423 17.31 18.84 13.50
CA ALA A 423 16.77 20.17 13.21
C ALA A 423 15.44 20.15 12.45
N GLY A 424 14.92 18.97 12.07
CA GLY A 424 13.67 18.83 11.33
C GLY A 424 13.82 18.99 9.81
N ASP A 425 15.01 18.73 9.25
CA ASP A 425 15.21 18.77 7.80
C ASP A 425 14.35 17.72 7.07
N VAL A 426 13.49 18.22 6.19
CA VAL A 426 12.59 17.43 5.33
C VAL A 426 12.71 17.83 3.86
N ARG A 427 13.88 18.32 3.43
CA ARG A 427 14.17 18.57 2.02
C ARG A 427 13.83 17.35 1.15
N ILE A 428 13.28 17.62 -0.03
CA ILE A 428 12.95 16.61 -1.04
C ILE A 428 14.12 16.56 -2.03
N ASN A 429 14.70 15.37 -2.23
CA ASN A 429 15.71 15.20 -3.27
C ASN A 429 15.05 15.22 -4.66
N ILE A 430 15.06 16.37 -5.32
CA ILE A 430 14.45 16.55 -6.65
C ILE A 430 15.19 15.80 -7.77
N VAL A 431 16.46 15.45 -7.57
CA VAL A 431 17.33 14.82 -8.59
C VAL A 431 17.15 13.30 -8.64
N GLN A 432 16.44 12.71 -7.67
CA GLN A 432 16.22 11.27 -7.64
C GLN A 432 15.39 10.75 -8.82
N GLY A 433 15.53 9.47 -9.17
CA GLY A 433 14.73 8.87 -10.24
C GLY A 433 13.25 8.77 -9.89
N VAL A 434 12.36 8.91 -10.89
CA VAL A 434 10.90 8.79 -10.72
C VAL A 434 10.48 7.47 -10.09
N ALA A 435 11.18 6.38 -10.44
CA ALA A 435 10.92 5.06 -9.86
C ALA A 435 11.13 5.04 -8.34
N SER A 436 12.15 5.74 -7.84
CA SER A 436 12.47 5.84 -6.41
C SER A 436 11.47 6.72 -5.66
N ALA A 437 11.01 7.81 -6.28
CA ALA A 437 10.05 8.73 -5.67
C ALA A 437 8.58 8.24 -5.74
N ARG A 438 8.27 7.26 -6.61
CA ARG A 438 6.90 6.83 -6.94
C ARG A 438 6.05 6.49 -5.72
N SER A 439 6.61 5.79 -4.75
CA SER A 439 5.88 5.29 -3.57
C SER A 439 5.38 6.40 -2.65
N LEU A 440 6.07 7.54 -2.61
CA LEU A 440 5.71 8.69 -1.77
C LEU A 440 5.21 9.88 -2.59
N ASN A 441 5.03 9.73 -3.90
CA ASN A 441 4.67 10.83 -4.79
C ASN A 441 3.37 11.54 -4.39
N VAL A 442 2.40 10.80 -3.85
CA VAL A 442 1.14 11.38 -3.32
C VAL A 442 1.38 12.31 -2.14
N LEU A 443 2.39 12.02 -1.31
CA LEU A 443 2.72 12.81 -0.12
C LEU A 443 3.66 13.98 -0.46
N THR A 444 4.62 13.75 -1.36
CA THR A 444 5.68 14.73 -1.67
C THR A 444 5.34 15.62 -2.86
N ARG A 445 4.32 15.27 -3.66
CA ARG A 445 4.00 15.89 -4.95
C ARG A 445 5.24 15.99 -5.86
N TYR A 446 6.13 14.99 -5.76
CA TYR A 446 7.44 15.00 -6.41
C TYR A 446 7.36 15.24 -7.93
N THR A 447 6.40 14.63 -8.62
CA THR A 447 6.21 14.82 -10.07
C THR A 447 5.97 16.28 -10.43
N GLU A 448 5.15 16.99 -9.67
CA GLU A 448 4.84 18.40 -9.92
C GLU A 448 6.03 19.30 -9.59
N LEU A 449 6.72 19.03 -8.47
CA LEU A 449 7.94 19.74 -8.10
C LEU A 449 9.04 19.59 -9.16
N ARG A 450 9.13 18.43 -9.80
CA ARG A 450 10.07 18.19 -10.89
C ARG A 450 9.69 18.96 -12.16
N HIS A 451 8.41 19.00 -12.51
CA HIS A 451 7.94 19.75 -13.68
C HIS A 451 8.07 21.27 -13.53
N HIS A 452 8.02 21.79 -12.30
CA HIS A 452 8.22 23.22 -12.06
C HIS A 452 9.70 23.64 -12.04
N ASN A 453 10.62 22.74 -11.70
CA ASN A 453 12.04 23.05 -11.49
C ASN A 453 12.97 22.50 -12.59
N GLY A 454 12.47 21.71 -13.53
CA GLY A 454 13.22 21.20 -14.69
C GLY A 454 12.68 21.80 -15.97
#